data_AF-C7M291-F1
#
_entry.id   AF-C7M291-F1
#
_cell.length_a   1.000
_cell.length_b   1.000
_cell.length_c   1.000
_cell.angle_alpha   90.00
_cell.angle_beta   90.00
_cell.angle_gamma   90.00
#
_symmetry.space_group_name_H-M   'P 1'
#
loop_
_entity.id
_entity.type
_entity.pdbx_description
1 polymer ?
#
loop_
_entity_poly.entity_id
_entity_poly.type
_entity_poly.pdbx_seq_one_letter_code
_entity_poly.pdbx_strand_id
1 'polypeptide(L)'
;MLVRVCDHERVGADGAAWVLVPGESVPPDQIAAAPAVVIVVEDALVDARSARRLVELASQGVVAVPRSPSVVGRGHVLLTTGDDVGTVEGREALAERVSKHFAGLTEDLELVPTLAVAVPGAWAARALDERWTTVHELFARLVDSRPAELAFDAVAVARRPVEGLVPAAPRRRPLVSACMIVRDEAVWLADAIDSLAGFADEVVVYDTGSTDATVDVARRHGARVIEGTWDDDFGAARNRSAADARGEWIVWLDADERLGGDLATARARLADPLAQWEGYSVRIRNLTGVGLTWADHFAMRLFRRAAGAWRGALHETVWSRDHARPLNAHPASELHLVHLGYLDVVMRQRGKGERNLRVASHNESASEPLEALVHEIRSRLLAGEHATVVALVEDRVLPAPPGPLRKLGLLAGFESALALGSFDVARTFVDALATQPDVPAAFALEASARLAATTGDLEGALRDLAGIDTRVEDVDGLVVDPERLAGLTARCLAGLGRFDEASDVVVAALARGTVDVDLREVVAWFDHANRPLADLESAIHPEQRQLIAASVLPAAELAERLFWAFVEANPACTVWLAAGELAARRVGGPVHERWRRLLADAGLVPSA
;
A
#
# COMPACT_ATOMS: atom_id res chain seq x y z
N MET A 1 26.07 -17.16 27.86
CA MET A 1 24.76 -17.84 27.76
C MET A 1 23.92 -17.10 26.72
N LEU A 2 23.35 -17.75 25.70
CA LEU A 2 22.59 -17.04 24.66
C LEU A 2 21.27 -16.52 25.24
N VAL A 3 20.98 -15.22 25.14
CA VAL A 3 19.59 -14.74 25.19
C VAL A 3 19.09 -14.77 23.75
N ARG A 4 18.48 -15.89 23.36
CA ARG A 4 17.51 -15.88 22.28
C ARG A 4 16.28 -15.15 22.81
N VAL A 5 15.77 -14.18 22.08
CA VAL A 5 14.35 -13.81 22.22
C VAL A 5 13.58 -14.98 21.60
N CYS A 6 13.37 -16.03 22.39
CA CYS A 6 12.50 -17.14 22.04
C CYS A 6 11.06 -16.73 22.35
N ASP A 7 10.15 -17.02 21.42
CA ASP A 7 8.80 -17.41 21.79
C ASP A 7 8.90 -18.45 22.91
N HIS A 8 8.30 -18.14 24.07
CA HIS A 8 8.21 -18.98 25.26
C HIS A 8 9.42 -19.87 25.57
N GLU A 9 10.43 -19.35 26.29
CA GLU A 9 11.20 -20.20 27.21
C GLU A 9 11.83 -19.38 28.34
N ARG A 10 11.53 -19.78 29.58
CA ARG A 10 12.14 -19.26 30.82
C ARG A 10 13.65 -19.22 30.68
N VAL A 11 14.26 -18.05 30.78
CA VAL A 11 15.71 -17.95 31.03
C VAL A 11 15.93 -18.13 32.54
N GLY A 12 16.23 -19.37 32.93
CA GLY A 12 16.43 -19.76 34.32
C GLY A 12 17.78 -19.36 34.91
N ALA A 13 17.72 -19.10 36.22
CA ALA A 13 18.75 -19.21 37.26
C ALA A 13 20.06 -18.42 37.07
N ASP A 14 20.08 -17.18 37.59
CA ASP A 14 21.21 -16.56 38.34
C ASP A 14 21.01 -15.03 38.46
N GLY A 15 19.84 -14.58 38.95
CA GLY A 15 19.63 -13.18 39.36
C GLY A 15 19.45 -12.14 38.25
N ALA A 16 19.10 -12.52 37.02
CA ALA A 16 18.99 -11.60 35.87
C ALA A 16 17.64 -10.84 35.80
N ALA A 17 17.69 -9.63 35.22
CA ALA A 17 16.54 -8.74 35.04
C ALA A 17 15.61 -9.16 33.88
N TRP A 18 14.30 -8.92 34.02
CA TRP A 18 13.29 -9.20 32.98
C TRP A 18 13.09 -7.99 32.07
N VAL A 19 12.67 -8.16 30.81
CA VAL A 19 12.32 -7.05 29.91
C VAL A 19 10.85 -7.14 29.51
N LEU A 20 10.06 -6.10 29.76
CA LEU A 20 8.65 -6.03 29.39
C LEU A 20 8.47 -5.14 28.15
N VAL A 21 7.85 -5.70 27.11
CA VAL A 21 7.57 -5.05 25.81
C VAL A 21 6.07 -4.77 25.68
N PRO A 22 5.62 -3.65 25.07
CA PRO A 22 4.20 -3.37 24.88
C PRO A 22 3.48 -4.47 24.10
N GLY A 23 2.34 -4.96 24.62
CA GLY A 23 1.48 -5.93 23.94
C GLY A 23 1.49 -7.36 24.52
N GLU A 24 2.40 -7.67 25.44
CA GLU A 24 2.46 -8.99 26.10
C GLU A 24 1.82 -8.98 27.50
N SER A 25 1.09 -10.05 27.84
CA SER A 25 0.55 -10.27 29.19
C SER A 25 1.45 -11.24 29.97
N VAL A 26 2.10 -10.76 31.02
CA VAL A 26 2.96 -11.57 31.91
C VAL A 26 2.28 -11.71 33.28
N PRO A 27 2.16 -12.93 33.85
CA PRO A 27 1.51 -13.14 35.14
C PRO A 27 2.19 -12.37 36.29
N PRO A 28 1.45 -11.64 37.15
CA PRO A 28 2.03 -10.79 38.21
C PRO A 28 2.93 -11.53 39.20
N ASP A 29 2.64 -12.80 39.49
CA ASP A 29 3.41 -13.67 40.38
C ASP A 29 4.81 -13.97 39.83
N GLN A 30 4.97 -14.01 38.50
CA GLN A 30 6.26 -14.23 37.85
C GLN A 30 7.11 -12.96 37.82
N ILE A 31 6.47 -11.80 37.68
CA ILE A 31 7.12 -10.48 37.74
C ILE A 31 7.61 -10.19 39.17
N ALA A 32 6.84 -10.58 40.19
CA ALA A 32 7.17 -10.35 41.60
C ALA A 32 8.46 -11.05 42.06
N ALA A 33 8.78 -12.19 41.44
CA ALA A 33 9.95 -13.00 41.77
C ALA A 33 11.26 -12.50 41.12
N ALA A 34 11.19 -11.51 40.23
CA ALA A 34 12.35 -10.96 39.54
C ALA A 34 13.11 -9.92 40.40
N PRO A 35 14.46 -9.98 40.49
CA PRO A 35 15.24 -9.00 41.24
C PRO A 35 15.20 -7.60 40.60
N ALA A 36 15.08 -7.53 39.26
CA ALA A 36 14.86 -6.28 38.52
C ALA A 36 14.05 -6.56 37.23
N VAL A 37 13.33 -5.56 36.75
CA VAL A 37 12.50 -5.59 35.55
C VAL A 37 12.73 -4.29 34.78
N VAL A 38 13.11 -4.39 33.52
CA VAL A 38 13.31 -3.31 32.58
C VAL A 38 12.03 -3.12 31.78
N ILE A 39 11.42 -1.96 31.91
CA ILE A 39 10.22 -1.57 31.17
C ILE A 39 10.67 -0.70 29.99
N VAL A 40 10.36 -1.14 28.77
CA VAL A 40 10.66 -0.39 27.55
C VAL A 40 9.37 0.26 27.05
N VAL A 41 9.36 1.59 26.95
CA VAL A 41 8.17 2.35 26.49
C VAL A 41 8.42 2.84 25.07
N GLU A 42 7.74 2.25 24.10
CA GLU A 42 7.75 2.70 22.70
C GLU A 42 6.71 3.81 22.46
N ASP A 43 7.07 4.77 21.60
CA ASP A 43 6.18 5.77 20.99
C ASP A 43 5.22 6.56 21.91
N ALA A 44 5.70 7.01 23.07
CA ALA A 44 4.95 7.97 23.88
C ALA A 44 4.99 9.36 23.23
N LEU A 45 3.84 9.88 22.78
CA LEU A 45 3.65 11.32 22.54
C LEU A 45 3.75 12.05 23.87
N VAL A 46 4.95 12.49 24.23
CA VAL A 46 5.22 13.19 25.48
C VAL A 46 4.87 14.67 25.30
N ASP A 47 3.84 15.15 25.98
CA ASP A 47 3.54 16.58 26.02
C ASP A 47 4.69 17.39 26.65
N ALA A 48 4.75 18.70 26.41
CA ALA A 48 5.84 19.56 26.87
C ALA A 48 6.02 19.60 28.40
N ARG A 49 4.99 19.26 29.18
CA ARG A 49 5.03 19.21 30.65
C ARG A 49 5.69 17.91 31.11
N SER A 50 5.32 16.80 30.48
CA SER A 50 5.87 15.47 30.70
C SER A 50 7.33 15.38 30.24
N ALA A 51 7.70 16.09 29.16
CA ALA A 51 9.08 16.17 28.66
C ALA A 51 10.01 16.91 29.65
N ARG A 52 9.55 18.01 30.27
CA ARG A 52 10.34 18.71 31.30
C ARG A 52 10.54 17.88 32.56
N ARG A 53 9.52 17.12 32.96
CA ARG A 53 9.57 16.20 34.11
C ARG A 53 10.56 15.05 33.86
N LEU A 54 10.63 14.53 32.64
CA LEU A 54 11.57 13.50 32.22
C LEU A 54 13.03 14.00 32.19
N VAL A 55 13.27 15.24 31.77
CA VAL A 55 14.60 15.88 31.86
C VAL A 55 15.04 16.04 33.31
N GLU A 56 14.10 16.34 34.21
CA GLU A 56 14.34 16.42 35.66
C GLU A 56 14.68 15.04 36.26
N LEU A 57 13.99 13.98 35.83
CA LEU A 57 14.24 12.59 36.25
C LEU A 57 15.55 12.00 35.67
N ALA A 58 15.91 12.36 34.43
CA ALA A 58 17.19 11.99 33.82
C ALA A 58 18.39 12.57 34.57
N SER A 59 18.23 13.77 35.18
CA SER A 59 19.25 14.37 36.04
C SER A 59 19.45 13.65 37.38
N GLN A 60 18.54 12.73 37.73
CA GLN A 60 18.56 11.88 38.93
C GLN A 60 18.94 10.42 38.62
N GLY A 61 19.41 10.17 37.39
CA GLY A 61 20.07 8.94 37.00
C GLY A 61 19.38 8.14 35.90
N VAL A 62 18.13 8.39 35.54
CA VAL A 62 17.41 7.55 34.57
C VAL A 62 18.12 7.50 33.20
N VAL A 63 18.30 6.29 32.64
CA VAL A 63 18.95 6.07 31.33
C VAL A 63 17.94 6.23 30.19
N ALA A 64 18.26 7.06 29.21
CA ALA A 64 17.57 7.16 27.93
C ALA A 64 18.44 6.55 26.83
N VAL A 65 17.87 5.68 25.98
CA VAL A 65 18.55 5.14 24.80
C VAL A 65 17.88 5.76 23.57
N PRO A 66 18.63 6.35 22.64
CA PRO A 66 18.01 7.07 21.54
C PRO A 66 17.45 6.13 20.46
N ARG A 67 16.31 6.51 19.86
CA ARG A 67 15.85 5.99 18.57
C ARG A 67 16.10 7.05 17.50
N SER A 68 16.63 6.62 16.36
CA SER A 68 16.42 7.33 15.09
C SER A 68 14.95 7.12 14.68
N PRO A 69 14.28 8.10 14.05
CA PRO A 69 12.86 8.02 13.66
C PRO A 69 12.51 6.93 12.59
N SER A 70 13.37 5.94 12.37
CA SER A 70 13.28 5.01 11.24
C SER A 70 13.44 3.52 11.58
N VAL A 71 13.22 3.09 12.83
CA VAL A 71 13.44 1.68 13.22
C VAL A 71 12.23 1.08 13.94
N VAL A 72 11.51 0.15 13.30
CA VAL A 72 10.60 -0.81 13.98
C VAL A 72 11.16 -2.23 13.77
N GLY A 73 11.71 -2.82 14.84
CA GLY A 73 12.09 -4.24 15.11
C GLY A 73 12.95 -5.03 14.08
N ARG A 74 13.87 -5.96 14.40
CA ARG A 74 14.35 -6.63 15.63
C ARG A 74 15.87 -6.83 15.51
N GLY A 75 16.62 -6.51 16.59
CA GLY A 75 17.90 -7.16 16.87
C GLY A 75 19.17 -6.33 16.74
N HIS A 76 19.45 -5.48 17.74
CA HIS A 76 20.84 -5.25 18.15
C HIS A 76 20.91 -5.27 19.68
N VAL A 77 21.54 -6.33 20.18
CA VAL A 77 21.87 -6.49 21.60
C VAL A 77 23.20 -5.76 21.84
N LEU A 78 23.17 -4.63 22.53
CA LEU A 78 24.41 -3.96 23.01
C LEU A 78 24.96 -4.58 24.30
N LEU A 79 24.19 -5.46 24.95
CA LEU A 79 24.48 -6.12 26.23
C LEU A 79 24.67 -7.63 26.05
N THR A 80 25.91 -8.12 26.15
CA THR A 80 26.20 -9.55 26.10
C THR A 80 26.10 -10.18 27.48
N THR A 81 25.94 -11.50 27.58
CA THR A 81 25.83 -12.22 28.88
C THR A 81 27.10 -12.26 29.72
N GLY A 82 28.18 -11.63 29.25
CA GLY A 82 29.40 -11.39 30.03
C GLY A 82 29.49 -9.98 30.63
N ASP A 83 28.52 -9.10 30.35
CA ASP A 83 28.51 -7.73 30.84
C ASP A 83 27.90 -7.64 32.22
N ASP A 84 28.75 -7.47 33.24
CA ASP A 84 28.30 -7.17 34.61
C ASP A 84 27.96 -5.69 34.74
N VAL A 85 26.75 -5.33 34.32
CA VAL A 85 26.20 -3.98 34.51
C VAL A 85 25.80 -3.68 35.97
N GLY A 86 25.96 -4.65 36.88
CA GLY A 86 25.81 -4.47 38.32
C GLY A 86 26.96 -3.70 38.95
N THR A 87 28.15 -3.69 38.32
CA THR A 87 29.36 -3.01 38.81
C THR A 87 29.69 -1.75 38.01
N VAL A 88 30.44 -0.81 38.62
CA VAL A 88 30.83 0.47 37.97
C VAL A 88 31.76 0.22 36.77
N GLU A 89 32.75 -0.66 36.90
CA GLU A 89 33.70 -0.98 35.83
C GLU A 89 33.05 -1.69 34.63
N GLY A 90 32.07 -2.57 34.87
CA GLY A 90 31.31 -3.20 33.79
C GLY A 90 30.42 -2.20 33.03
N ARG A 91 29.88 -1.20 33.73
CA ARG A 91 29.12 -0.09 33.11
C ARG A 91 29.99 0.83 32.26
N GLU A 92 31.20 1.17 32.71
CA GLU A 92 32.16 1.98 31.94
C GLU A 92 32.68 1.25 30.69
N ALA A 93 32.97 -0.06 30.81
CA ALA A 93 33.40 -0.89 29.68
C ALA A 93 32.32 -1.01 28.59
N LEU A 94 31.06 -1.12 28.97
CA LEU A 94 29.93 -1.10 28.05
C LEU A 94 29.85 0.25 27.32
N ALA A 95 29.95 1.36 28.04
CA ALA A 95 29.93 2.71 27.45
C ALA A 95 31.08 2.94 26.46
N GLU A 96 32.29 2.45 26.76
CA GLU A 96 33.44 2.55 25.85
C GLU A 96 33.23 1.72 24.58
N ARG A 97 32.70 0.50 24.69
CA ARG A 97 32.40 -0.34 23.52
C ARG A 97 31.31 0.24 22.64
N VAL A 98 30.23 0.75 23.25
CA VAL A 98 29.17 1.50 22.56
C VAL A 98 29.81 2.68 21.82
N SER A 99 30.60 3.50 22.51
CA SER A 99 31.28 4.64 21.92
C SER A 99 32.21 4.27 20.75
N LYS A 100 32.99 3.18 20.85
CA LYS A 100 33.83 2.66 19.75
C LYS A 100 33.02 2.09 18.59
N HIS A 101 31.90 1.42 18.86
CA HIS A 101 31.01 0.87 17.83
C HIS A 101 30.40 2.00 16.98
N PHE A 102 30.12 3.14 17.60
CA PHE A 102 29.60 4.33 16.94
C PHE A 102 30.68 5.34 16.52
N ALA A 103 31.96 5.15 16.88
CA ALA A 103 33.06 6.06 16.53
C ALA A 103 33.39 6.12 15.01
N GLY A 104 32.88 5.18 14.22
CA GLY A 104 32.96 5.22 12.75
C GLY A 104 31.88 6.09 12.08
N LEU A 105 30.89 6.53 12.85
CA LEU A 105 29.76 7.36 12.41
C LEU A 105 30.01 8.80 12.87
N THR A 106 30.90 9.51 12.19
CA THR A 106 31.10 10.94 12.42
C THR A 106 30.08 11.74 11.62
N GLU A 107 29.01 12.17 12.26
CA GLU A 107 28.42 13.53 12.25
C GLU A 107 27.08 13.54 13.01
N ASP A 108 26.78 14.67 13.65
CA ASP A 108 25.82 14.85 14.74
C ASP A 108 24.37 14.43 14.40
N LEU A 109 23.84 13.46 15.16
CA LEU A 109 22.44 13.02 15.10
C LEU A 109 21.57 13.76 16.14
N GLU A 110 20.45 14.33 15.69
CA GLU A 110 19.33 14.65 16.59
C GLU A 110 18.60 13.34 16.96
N LEU A 111 18.43 13.10 18.26
CA LEU A 111 17.89 11.86 18.80
C LEU A 111 16.54 12.14 19.48
N VAL A 112 15.50 11.35 19.16
CA VAL A 112 14.27 11.30 19.98
C VAL A 112 14.44 10.13 20.95
N PRO A 113 14.37 10.35 22.28
CA PRO A 113 14.71 9.30 23.24
C PRO A 113 13.59 8.26 23.37
N THR A 114 13.96 6.98 23.33
CA THR A 114 13.15 5.88 23.89
C THR A 114 13.59 5.66 25.34
N LEU A 115 12.62 5.54 26.24
CA LEU A 115 12.90 5.40 27.68
C LEU A 115 12.88 3.93 28.07
N ALA A 116 13.96 3.47 28.72
CA ALA A 116 14.03 2.16 29.36
C ALA A 116 14.26 2.37 30.86
N VAL A 117 13.34 1.89 31.69
CA VAL A 117 13.40 2.07 33.16
C VAL A 117 13.56 0.72 33.83
N ALA A 118 14.61 0.54 34.63
CA ALA A 118 14.78 -0.63 35.47
C ALA A 118 14.12 -0.39 36.84
N VAL A 119 13.21 -1.28 37.25
CA VAL A 119 12.48 -1.24 38.53
C VAL A 119 12.53 -2.60 39.23
N PRO A 120 12.35 -2.69 40.56
CA PRO A 120 12.24 -3.98 41.26
C PRO A 120 11.00 -4.77 40.82
N GLY A 121 11.12 -6.10 40.65
CA GLY A 121 10.01 -6.95 40.21
C GLY A 121 8.81 -6.96 41.15
N ALA A 122 9.05 -6.91 42.46
CA ALA A 122 7.99 -6.80 43.46
C ALA A 122 7.17 -5.50 43.35
N TRP A 123 7.79 -4.41 42.88
CA TRP A 123 7.10 -3.14 42.63
C TRP A 123 6.27 -3.23 41.35
N ALA A 124 6.87 -3.71 40.26
CA ALA A 124 6.19 -3.87 38.97
C ALA A 124 4.97 -4.80 39.08
N ALA A 125 5.07 -5.89 39.85
CA ALA A 125 3.95 -6.80 40.09
C ALA A 125 2.79 -6.16 40.85
N ARG A 126 3.06 -5.33 41.88
CA ARG A 126 2.01 -4.60 42.61
C ARG A 126 1.32 -3.56 41.73
N ALA A 127 2.05 -2.94 40.80
CA ALA A 127 1.50 -1.96 39.88
C ALA A 127 0.56 -2.57 38.81
N LEU A 128 0.70 -3.88 38.51
CA LEU A 128 -0.05 -4.58 37.47
C LEU A 128 -1.32 -5.29 37.99
N ASP A 129 -1.49 -5.50 39.30
CA ASP A 129 -2.53 -6.38 39.87
C ASP A 129 -3.88 -5.67 40.17
N GLU A 130 -3.93 -4.34 40.21
CA GLU A 130 -5.15 -3.59 40.56
C GLU A 130 -5.95 -3.10 39.32
N ARG A 131 -6.45 -4.02 38.48
CA ARG A 131 -7.42 -3.79 37.36
C ARG A 131 -6.97 -2.97 36.12
N TRP A 132 -5.89 -3.27 35.39
CA TRP A 132 -5.57 -2.51 34.15
C TRP A 132 -4.83 -3.33 33.09
N THR A 133 -4.84 -2.89 31.81
CA THR A 133 -4.57 -3.75 30.64
C THR A 133 -3.46 -3.29 29.69
N THR A 134 -2.67 -2.23 29.95
CA THR A 134 -1.54 -1.87 29.05
C THR A 134 -0.29 -1.26 29.72
N VAL A 135 0.88 -1.45 29.10
CA VAL A 135 2.18 -0.84 29.47
C VAL A 135 2.16 0.70 29.42
N HIS A 136 1.27 1.28 28.62
CA HIS A 136 1.09 2.73 28.49
C HIS A 136 0.44 3.35 29.75
N GLU A 137 -0.56 2.69 30.33
CA GLU A 137 -1.20 3.12 31.60
C GLU A 137 -0.26 3.00 32.81
N LEU A 138 0.63 2.00 32.80
CA LEU A 138 1.70 1.84 33.77
C LEU A 138 2.67 3.03 33.74
N PHE A 139 3.05 3.50 32.54
CA PHE A 139 3.94 4.65 32.34
C PHE A 139 3.32 5.97 32.82
N ALA A 140 2.05 6.25 32.46
CA ALA A 140 1.35 7.46 32.88
C ALA A 140 1.29 7.60 34.42
N ARG A 141 1.14 6.48 35.14
CA ARG A 141 1.12 6.47 36.61
C ARG A 141 2.51 6.48 37.26
N LEU A 142 3.55 5.99 36.58
CA LEU A 142 4.95 6.11 37.00
C LEU A 142 5.38 7.58 37.06
N VAL A 143 4.83 8.41 36.18
CA VAL A 143 5.02 9.86 36.15
C VAL A 143 4.26 10.58 37.29
N ASP A 144 3.12 10.03 37.74
CA ASP A 144 2.25 10.63 38.78
C ASP A 144 2.53 10.13 40.22
N SER A 145 3.11 8.94 40.40
CA SER A 145 3.36 8.33 41.71
C SER A 145 4.72 8.73 42.32
N ARG A 146 4.79 8.78 43.66
CA ARG A 146 5.82 9.50 44.41
C ARG A 146 7.27 9.05 44.07
N PRO A 147 8.19 9.99 43.75
CA PRO A 147 9.57 9.68 43.31
C PRO A 147 10.48 9.01 44.35
N ALA A 148 10.08 8.96 45.63
CA ALA A 148 10.96 8.49 46.71
C ALA A 148 11.24 6.97 46.68
N GLU A 149 10.41 6.18 45.99
CA GLU A 149 10.63 4.73 45.83
C GLU A 149 11.41 4.37 44.55
N LEU A 150 11.54 5.31 43.60
CA LEU A 150 12.28 5.14 42.33
C LEU A 150 13.75 5.55 42.42
N ALA A 151 14.17 6.12 43.55
CA ALA A 151 15.50 6.68 43.73
C ALA A 151 16.50 5.64 44.22
N PHE A 152 17.05 4.81 43.33
CA PHE A 152 18.42 4.30 43.47
C PHE A 152 19.12 4.15 42.11
N ASP A 153 20.16 4.96 41.96
CA ASP A 153 21.30 4.98 41.04
C ASP A 153 21.13 4.43 39.61
N ALA A 154 20.99 5.37 38.66
CA ALA A 154 21.23 5.11 37.25
C ALA A 154 22.17 6.21 36.67
N VAL A 155 22.81 5.97 35.52
CA VAL A 155 23.96 6.76 35.00
C VAL A 155 23.59 7.50 33.70
N ALA A 156 23.97 8.78 33.57
CA ALA A 156 23.78 9.60 32.35
C ALA A 156 25.10 9.88 31.60
N VAL A 157 25.07 9.90 30.27
CA VAL A 157 26.11 10.50 29.40
C VAL A 157 25.47 11.64 28.61
N ALA A 158 25.88 12.88 28.88
CA ALA A 158 25.49 14.06 28.11
C ALA A 158 26.75 14.74 27.54
N ARG A 159 26.72 15.14 26.26
CA ARG A 159 27.60 16.19 25.73
C ARG A 159 26.75 17.27 25.07
N ARG A 160 27.16 18.52 25.31
CA ARG A 160 26.44 19.78 25.05
C ARG A 160 25.92 19.92 23.60
N PRO A 161 24.81 20.67 23.38
CA PRO A 161 24.40 21.04 22.04
C PRO A 161 25.40 22.03 21.44
N VAL A 162 25.89 21.75 20.24
CA VAL A 162 26.66 22.71 19.44
C VAL A 162 25.68 23.36 18.46
N GLU A 163 25.48 24.68 18.59
CA GLU A 163 24.68 25.45 17.65
C GLU A 163 25.45 25.61 16.32
N GLY A 164 24.83 25.16 15.23
CA GLY A 164 25.23 25.45 13.85
C GLY A 164 26.00 24.32 13.15
N LEU A 165 25.28 23.33 12.60
CA LEU A 165 25.82 22.36 11.64
C LEU A 165 24.80 22.04 10.55
N VAL A 166 25.23 22.23 9.30
CA VAL A 166 24.52 21.82 8.07
C VAL A 166 24.95 20.38 7.77
N PRO A 167 24.04 19.44 7.47
CA PRO A 167 24.42 18.04 7.23
C PRO A 167 25.38 17.90 6.06
N ALA A 168 26.51 17.17 6.22
CA ALA A 168 27.29 16.73 5.07
C ALA A 168 26.54 15.60 4.34
N ALA A 169 26.53 15.67 3.00
CA ALA A 169 25.75 14.81 2.11
C ALA A 169 26.03 13.30 2.29
N PRO A 170 25.02 12.42 2.05
CA PRO A 170 25.13 10.98 2.24
C PRO A 170 26.29 10.34 1.46
N ARG A 171 27.05 9.48 2.14
CA ARG A 171 28.18 8.72 1.56
C ARG A 171 27.65 7.64 0.60
N ARG A 172 27.56 8.03 -0.67
CA ARG A 172 27.18 7.29 -1.90
C ARG A 172 25.70 6.89 -2.02
N ARG A 173 25.06 7.50 -3.03
CA ARG A 173 23.74 7.13 -3.56
C ARG A 173 23.86 5.74 -4.22
N PRO A 174 23.20 4.68 -3.71
CA PRO A 174 23.33 3.33 -4.26
C PRO A 174 22.70 3.28 -5.65
N LEU A 175 23.29 2.50 -6.56
CA LEU A 175 22.77 2.39 -7.92
C LEU A 175 21.44 1.62 -7.94
N VAL A 176 20.44 2.13 -8.65
CA VAL A 176 19.12 1.53 -8.84
C VAL A 176 18.96 1.18 -10.32
N SER A 177 18.72 -0.09 -10.60
CA SER A 177 18.36 -0.57 -11.94
C SER A 177 16.86 -0.75 -12.05
N ALA A 178 16.22 -0.11 -13.03
CA ALA A 178 14.89 -0.50 -13.44
C ALA A 178 14.96 -1.75 -14.33
N CYS A 179 14.17 -2.76 -14.01
CA CYS A 179 14.06 -3.98 -14.79
C CYS A 179 12.64 -4.11 -15.33
N MET A 180 12.53 -4.48 -16.61
CA MET A 180 11.26 -4.64 -17.32
C MET A 180 11.32 -5.89 -18.21
N ILE A 181 10.17 -6.55 -18.40
CA ILE A 181 9.97 -7.49 -19.53
C ILE A 181 8.95 -6.87 -20.47
N VAL A 182 9.16 -7.02 -21.78
CA VAL A 182 8.28 -6.42 -22.78
C VAL A 182 7.98 -7.39 -23.92
N ARG A 183 6.83 -7.17 -24.55
CA ARG A 183 6.45 -7.76 -25.84
C ARG A 183 5.37 -6.92 -26.51
N ASP A 184 5.69 -6.33 -27.65
CA ASP A 184 4.73 -5.56 -28.46
C ASP A 184 4.07 -4.39 -27.67
N GLU A 185 4.87 -3.63 -26.92
CA GLU A 185 4.47 -2.55 -26.02
C GLU A 185 4.92 -1.15 -26.50
N ALA A 186 5.17 -0.97 -27.80
CA ALA A 186 5.76 0.27 -28.34
C ALA A 186 4.96 1.54 -28.00
N VAL A 187 3.64 1.40 -27.80
CA VAL A 187 2.73 2.50 -27.47
C VAL A 187 2.93 3.01 -26.04
N TRP A 188 3.24 2.14 -25.09
CA TRP A 188 3.26 2.46 -23.66
C TRP A 188 4.66 2.61 -23.08
N LEU A 189 5.65 1.99 -23.73
CA LEU A 189 6.99 1.82 -23.18
C LEU A 189 7.74 3.15 -22.99
N ALA A 190 7.55 4.12 -23.86
CA ALA A 190 8.21 5.43 -23.78
C ALA A 190 7.89 6.13 -22.44
N ASP A 191 6.62 6.37 -22.16
CA ASP A 191 6.19 7.04 -20.93
C ASP A 191 6.53 6.20 -19.67
N ALA A 192 6.55 4.86 -19.78
CA ALA A 192 6.96 3.99 -18.69
C ALA A 192 8.43 4.25 -18.31
N ILE A 193 9.32 4.26 -19.30
CA ILE A 193 10.74 4.54 -19.11
C ILE A 193 10.94 5.97 -18.61
N ASP A 194 10.22 6.93 -19.18
CA ASP A 194 10.33 8.34 -18.79
C ASP A 194 9.86 8.57 -17.34
N SER A 195 8.89 7.80 -16.84
CA SER A 195 8.44 7.87 -15.44
C SER A 195 9.50 7.43 -14.41
N LEU A 196 10.52 6.69 -14.84
CA LEU A 196 11.64 6.27 -13.99
C LEU A 196 12.70 7.36 -13.85
N ALA A 197 12.60 8.45 -14.61
CA ALA A 197 13.55 9.55 -14.58
C ALA A 197 13.63 10.16 -13.17
N GLY A 198 14.85 10.35 -12.68
CA GLY A 198 15.12 10.86 -11.32
C GLY A 198 15.13 9.77 -10.23
N PHE A 199 14.59 8.58 -10.50
CA PHE A 199 14.62 7.45 -9.58
C PHE A 199 15.66 6.39 -9.98
N ALA A 200 15.58 5.81 -11.18
CA ALA A 200 16.51 4.78 -11.65
C ALA A 200 17.76 5.39 -12.31
N ASP A 201 18.91 4.74 -12.17
CA ASP A 201 20.16 5.15 -12.83
C ASP A 201 20.42 4.38 -14.12
N GLU A 202 19.79 3.23 -14.31
CA GLU A 202 19.78 2.48 -15.56
C GLU A 202 18.44 1.76 -15.76
N VAL A 203 18.12 1.46 -17.02
CA VAL A 203 16.94 0.68 -17.39
C VAL A 203 17.39 -0.53 -18.19
N VAL A 204 16.95 -1.71 -17.76
CA VAL A 204 17.24 -3.01 -18.38
C VAL A 204 15.93 -3.64 -18.83
N VAL A 205 15.79 -3.82 -20.14
CA VAL A 205 14.59 -4.37 -20.78
C VAL A 205 14.93 -5.75 -21.31
N TYR A 206 14.19 -6.78 -20.89
CA TYR A 206 14.21 -8.09 -21.53
C TYR A 206 13.04 -8.20 -22.51
N ASP A 207 13.35 -8.16 -23.80
CA ASP A 207 12.38 -8.36 -24.87
C ASP A 207 12.14 -9.86 -25.09
N THR A 208 10.89 -10.28 -25.01
CA THR A 208 10.49 -11.70 -25.11
C THR A 208 10.07 -12.11 -26.52
N GLY A 209 10.43 -11.31 -27.54
CA GLY A 209 10.13 -11.55 -28.95
C GLY A 209 9.09 -10.57 -29.51
N SER A 210 9.31 -9.27 -29.33
CA SER A 210 8.49 -8.23 -29.98
C SER A 210 8.64 -8.29 -31.50
N THR A 211 7.55 -7.95 -32.19
CA THR A 211 7.45 -7.86 -33.64
C THR A 211 7.15 -6.44 -34.13
N ASP A 212 6.76 -5.55 -33.21
CA ASP A 212 6.56 -4.12 -33.46
C ASP A 212 7.83 -3.29 -33.17
N ALA A 213 7.67 -1.97 -33.01
CA ALA A 213 8.79 -1.05 -32.75
C ALA A 213 9.29 -1.02 -31.29
N THR A 214 8.86 -1.94 -30.41
CA THR A 214 9.15 -1.93 -28.96
C THR A 214 10.64 -1.84 -28.66
N VAL A 215 11.45 -2.68 -29.31
CA VAL A 215 12.91 -2.72 -29.11
C VAL A 215 13.56 -1.39 -29.51
N ASP A 216 13.12 -0.80 -30.61
CA ASP A 216 13.64 0.49 -31.09
C ASP A 216 13.26 1.62 -30.13
N VAL A 217 12.03 1.62 -29.62
CA VAL A 217 11.57 2.59 -28.60
C VAL A 217 12.43 2.49 -27.35
N ALA A 218 12.61 1.29 -26.79
CA ALA A 218 13.44 1.07 -25.60
C ALA A 218 14.86 1.64 -25.77
N ARG A 219 15.53 1.31 -26.90
CA ARG A 219 16.88 1.79 -27.20
C ARG A 219 16.95 3.30 -27.30
N ARG A 220 15.96 3.95 -27.95
CA ARG A 220 15.91 5.42 -28.09
C ARG A 220 15.74 6.13 -26.75
N HIS A 221 15.05 5.52 -25.80
CA HIS A 221 14.91 6.03 -24.43
C HIS A 221 16.06 5.62 -23.51
N GLY A 222 17.18 5.12 -24.06
CA GLY A 222 18.40 4.85 -23.31
C GLY A 222 18.38 3.54 -22.51
N ALA A 223 17.37 2.69 -22.72
CA ALA A 223 17.34 1.38 -22.08
C ALA A 223 18.33 0.42 -22.73
N ARG A 224 18.93 -0.43 -21.90
CA ARG A 224 19.69 -1.60 -22.37
C ARG A 224 18.69 -2.72 -22.67
N VAL A 225 18.60 -3.10 -23.94
CA VAL A 225 17.71 -4.17 -24.40
C VAL A 225 18.45 -5.49 -24.53
N ILE A 226 17.88 -6.53 -23.94
CA ILE A 226 18.27 -7.93 -24.05
C ILE A 226 17.18 -8.62 -24.84
N GLU A 227 17.49 -9.08 -26.04
CA GLU A 227 16.55 -9.85 -26.86
C GLU A 227 16.63 -11.33 -26.47
N GLY A 228 15.49 -11.95 -26.18
CA GLY A 228 15.41 -13.37 -25.89
C GLY A 228 14.04 -13.97 -26.21
N THR A 229 13.73 -15.13 -25.64
CA THR A 229 12.49 -15.86 -25.92
C THR A 229 11.52 -15.81 -24.74
N TRP A 230 10.23 -15.90 -25.07
CA TRP A 230 9.16 -16.21 -24.13
C TRP A 230 9.08 -17.72 -23.91
N ASP A 231 9.28 -18.16 -22.66
CA ASP A 231 9.33 -19.58 -22.29
C ASP A 231 8.17 -19.98 -21.37
N ASP A 232 7.03 -19.28 -21.45
CA ASP A 232 5.86 -19.50 -20.59
C ASP A 232 6.14 -19.37 -19.08
N ASP A 233 7.08 -18.49 -18.70
CA ASP A 233 7.45 -18.23 -17.30
C ASP A 233 7.79 -16.74 -17.08
N PHE A 234 6.91 -16.04 -16.35
CA PHE A 234 7.10 -14.64 -16.01
C PHE A 234 8.30 -14.44 -15.09
N GLY A 235 8.42 -15.23 -14.01
CA GLY A 235 9.53 -15.12 -13.05
C GLY A 235 10.89 -15.32 -13.71
N ALA A 236 11.02 -16.29 -14.61
CA ALA A 236 12.23 -16.52 -15.40
C ALA A 236 12.57 -15.32 -16.30
N ALA A 237 11.58 -14.75 -17.01
CA ALA A 237 11.77 -13.55 -17.81
C ALA A 237 12.22 -12.35 -16.95
N ARG A 238 11.58 -12.14 -15.79
CA ARG A 238 11.98 -11.08 -14.84
C ARG A 238 13.41 -11.29 -14.35
N ASN A 239 13.76 -12.52 -13.99
CA ASN A 239 15.10 -12.87 -13.55
C ASN A 239 16.17 -12.66 -14.63
N ARG A 240 15.84 -12.83 -15.91
CA ARG A 240 16.76 -12.54 -17.02
C ARG A 240 17.10 -11.04 -17.12
N SER A 241 16.11 -10.16 -17.01
CA SER A 241 16.38 -8.71 -16.91
C SER A 241 17.20 -8.37 -15.65
N ALA A 242 16.83 -8.93 -14.49
CA ALA A 242 17.50 -8.70 -13.21
C ALA A 242 18.95 -9.21 -13.16
N ALA A 243 19.27 -10.30 -13.86
CA ALA A 243 20.62 -10.86 -13.93
C ALA A 243 21.60 -9.89 -14.58
N ASP A 244 21.10 -9.07 -15.50
CA ASP A 244 21.87 -8.10 -16.25
C ASP A 244 21.93 -6.72 -15.58
N ALA A 245 21.12 -6.48 -14.54
CA ALA A 245 21.18 -5.27 -13.73
C ALA A 245 22.51 -5.13 -12.97
N ARG A 246 23.05 -3.90 -12.94
CA ARG A 246 24.29 -3.51 -12.26
C ARG A 246 24.03 -2.86 -10.91
N GLY A 247 22.81 -2.35 -10.70
CA GLY A 247 22.37 -1.69 -9.48
C GLY A 247 22.41 -2.61 -8.26
N GLU A 248 22.55 -1.99 -7.10
CA GLU A 248 22.39 -2.65 -5.80
C GLU A 248 20.92 -2.96 -5.53
N TRP A 249 20.06 -2.07 -5.99
CA TRP A 249 18.60 -2.18 -5.92
C TRP A 249 18.02 -2.40 -7.32
N ILE A 250 16.99 -3.24 -7.38
CA ILE A 250 16.14 -3.42 -8.54
C ILE A 250 14.80 -2.77 -8.25
N VAL A 251 14.36 -1.86 -9.13
CA VAL A 251 12.96 -1.46 -9.23
C VAL A 251 12.33 -2.19 -10.43
N TRP A 252 11.18 -2.79 -10.22
CA TRP A 252 10.42 -3.46 -11.27
C TRP A 252 9.31 -2.55 -11.77
N LEU A 253 9.15 -2.47 -13.10
CA LEU A 253 8.08 -1.73 -13.74
C LEU A 253 7.57 -2.48 -14.98
N ASP A 254 6.26 -2.67 -15.09
CA ASP A 254 5.63 -3.18 -16.32
C ASP A 254 5.43 -2.04 -17.34
N ALA A 255 5.37 -2.35 -18.65
CA ALA A 255 5.32 -1.31 -19.70
C ALA A 255 4.04 -0.45 -19.67
N ASP A 256 2.97 -0.98 -19.10
CA ASP A 256 1.69 -0.31 -18.87
C ASP A 256 1.59 0.34 -17.48
N GLU A 257 2.70 0.48 -16.76
CA GLU A 257 2.79 1.15 -15.46
C GLU A 257 3.57 2.47 -15.52
N ARG A 258 3.25 3.41 -14.63
CA ARG A 258 3.99 4.67 -14.42
C ARG A 258 4.38 4.79 -12.96
N LEU A 259 5.67 5.04 -12.69
CA LEU A 259 6.15 5.31 -11.34
C LEU A 259 5.84 6.76 -10.95
N GLY A 260 5.25 6.95 -9.77
CA GLY A 260 4.90 8.25 -9.22
C GLY A 260 5.09 8.35 -7.71
N GLY A 261 4.89 9.55 -7.19
CA GLY A 261 5.05 9.89 -5.77
C GLY A 261 6.31 10.71 -5.49
N ASP A 262 6.76 10.71 -4.23
CA ASP A 262 7.97 11.43 -3.81
C ASP A 262 9.21 10.58 -4.07
N LEU A 263 9.65 10.60 -5.33
CA LEU A 263 10.81 9.85 -5.80
C LEU A 263 12.09 10.24 -5.06
N ALA A 264 12.23 11.50 -4.63
CA ALA A 264 13.42 11.99 -3.95
C ALA A 264 13.54 11.37 -2.55
N THR A 265 12.46 11.37 -1.78
CA THR A 265 12.41 10.75 -0.45
C THR A 265 12.60 9.24 -0.55
N ALA A 266 11.91 8.58 -1.50
CA ALA A 266 12.08 7.15 -1.74
C ALA A 266 13.53 6.81 -2.12
N ARG A 267 14.18 7.63 -2.96
CA ARG A 267 15.57 7.43 -3.37
C ARG A 267 16.54 7.63 -2.20
N ALA A 268 16.30 8.63 -1.36
CA ALA A 268 17.10 8.89 -0.17
C ALA A 268 17.03 7.71 0.82
N ARG A 269 15.84 7.11 0.99
CA ARG A 269 15.65 5.92 1.83
C ARG A 269 16.54 4.75 1.40
N LEU A 270 16.73 4.53 0.10
CA LEU A 270 17.57 3.43 -0.38
C LEU A 270 19.04 3.59 -0.03
N ALA A 271 19.49 4.83 0.17
CA ALA A 271 20.85 5.18 0.57
C ALA A 271 21.09 5.00 2.07
N ASP A 272 20.07 4.66 2.86
CA ASP A 272 20.21 4.43 4.29
C ASP A 272 21.02 3.13 4.54
N PRO A 273 22.25 3.22 5.06
CA PRO A 273 23.08 2.05 5.34
C PRO A 273 22.51 1.18 6.47
N LEU A 274 21.54 1.69 7.24
CA LEU A 274 20.87 0.99 8.33
C LEU A 274 19.54 0.38 7.89
N ALA A 275 19.14 0.50 6.61
CA ALA A 275 17.93 -0.12 6.09
C ALA A 275 18.00 -1.65 6.19
N GLN A 276 17.26 -2.21 7.14
CA GLN A 276 17.14 -3.66 7.42
C GLN A 276 16.28 -4.43 6.40
N TRP A 277 15.60 -3.70 5.50
CA TRP A 277 14.68 -4.30 4.53
C TRP A 277 15.42 -4.79 3.30
N GLU A 278 15.02 -5.98 2.84
CA GLU A 278 15.52 -6.58 1.61
C GLU A 278 14.72 -6.09 0.40
N GLY A 279 13.52 -5.55 0.62
CA GLY A 279 12.70 -4.91 -0.39
C GLY A 279 11.64 -3.96 0.16
N TYR A 280 10.87 -3.38 -0.76
CA TYR A 280 9.73 -2.54 -0.46
C TYR A 280 8.54 -2.91 -1.34
N SER A 281 7.37 -3.01 -0.71
CA SER A 281 6.09 -3.10 -1.41
C SER A 281 5.65 -1.71 -1.84
N VAL A 282 5.21 -1.60 -3.09
CA VAL A 282 4.72 -0.35 -3.68
C VAL A 282 3.24 -0.51 -3.96
N ARG A 283 2.46 0.54 -3.67
CA ARG A 283 1.04 0.58 -4.00
C ARG A 283 0.88 0.70 -5.51
N ILE A 284 0.11 -0.19 -6.11
CA ILE A 284 -0.21 -0.21 -7.53
C ILE A 284 -1.69 0.11 -7.68
N ARG A 285 -1.97 1.29 -8.23
CA ARG A 285 -3.29 1.78 -8.57
C ARG A 285 -3.66 1.30 -9.97
N ASN A 286 -4.44 0.22 -10.06
CA ASN A 286 -4.95 -0.28 -11.32
C ASN A 286 -6.14 0.56 -11.78
N LEU A 287 -6.00 1.34 -12.83
CA LEU A 287 -7.11 2.08 -13.42
C LEU A 287 -7.99 1.12 -14.25
N THR A 288 -9.27 1.05 -13.94
CA THR A 288 -10.25 0.18 -14.61
C THR A 288 -11.24 1.01 -15.44
N GLY A 289 -12.05 0.36 -16.29
CA GLY A 289 -13.08 1.01 -17.11
C GLY A 289 -12.50 2.05 -18.08
N VAL A 290 -13.04 3.27 -18.03
CA VAL A 290 -12.54 4.45 -18.77
C VAL A 290 -11.43 5.22 -18.03
N GLY A 291 -10.84 4.62 -17.00
CA GLY A 291 -9.77 5.20 -16.17
C GLY A 291 -10.28 5.99 -14.98
N LEU A 292 -11.60 6.09 -14.84
CA LEU A 292 -12.29 6.75 -13.74
C LEU A 292 -12.48 5.85 -12.52
N THR A 293 -12.08 4.59 -12.55
CA THR A 293 -12.18 3.65 -11.42
C THR A 293 -10.82 3.08 -11.14
N TRP A 294 -10.54 2.70 -9.88
CA TRP A 294 -9.30 1.97 -9.60
C TRP A 294 -9.40 0.98 -8.45
N ALA A 295 -8.54 -0.04 -8.53
CA ALA A 295 -8.24 -0.93 -7.42
C ALA A 295 -6.76 -0.77 -7.05
N ASP A 296 -6.49 -0.41 -5.80
CA ASP A 296 -5.12 -0.48 -5.27
C ASP A 296 -4.80 -1.92 -4.87
N HIS A 297 -3.60 -2.40 -5.18
CA HIS A 297 -2.99 -3.57 -4.57
C HIS A 297 -1.53 -3.28 -4.23
N PHE A 298 -0.92 -4.04 -3.35
CA PHE A 298 0.49 -3.90 -3.01
C PHE A 298 1.29 -5.07 -3.55
N ALA A 299 2.43 -4.79 -4.17
CA ALA A 299 3.37 -5.82 -4.57
C ALA A 299 4.81 -5.35 -4.31
N MET A 300 5.72 -6.30 -4.07
CA MET A 300 7.14 -5.99 -3.97
C MET A 300 7.66 -5.55 -5.34
N ARG A 301 7.90 -4.25 -5.50
CA ARG A 301 8.40 -3.65 -6.75
C ARG A 301 9.82 -3.10 -6.59
N LEU A 302 10.39 -3.13 -5.39
CA LEU A 302 11.75 -2.65 -5.12
C LEU A 302 12.46 -3.65 -4.22
N PHE A 303 13.64 -4.15 -4.58
CA PHE A 303 14.37 -5.10 -3.74
C PHE A 303 15.88 -5.09 -4.00
N ARG A 304 16.66 -5.56 -3.03
CA ARG A 304 18.12 -5.70 -3.15
C ARG A 304 18.42 -6.84 -4.11
N ARG A 305 19.17 -6.54 -5.18
CA ARG A 305 19.54 -7.53 -6.21
C ARG A 305 20.27 -8.74 -5.65
N ALA A 306 21.09 -8.53 -4.62
CA ALA A 306 21.87 -9.60 -3.98
C ALA A 306 21.03 -10.47 -3.02
N ALA A 307 19.86 -10.00 -2.57
CA ALA A 307 19.00 -10.73 -1.66
C ALA A 307 17.93 -11.53 -2.40
N GLY A 308 17.35 -10.95 -3.45
CA GLY A 308 16.13 -11.44 -4.09
C GLY A 308 16.27 -12.08 -5.47
N ALA A 309 15.34 -12.98 -5.78
CA ALA A 309 15.02 -13.43 -7.13
C ALA A 309 13.51 -13.71 -7.24
N TRP A 310 12.94 -13.55 -8.43
CA TRP A 310 11.55 -13.92 -8.70
C TRP A 310 11.39 -15.44 -8.69
N ARG A 311 10.27 -15.93 -8.14
CA ARG A 311 9.88 -17.34 -8.14
C ARG A 311 8.42 -17.43 -8.58
N GLY A 312 8.13 -18.36 -9.49
CA GLY A 312 6.80 -18.55 -10.06
C GLY A 312 6.75 -18.24 -11.54
N ALA A 313 6.03 -19.08 -12.28
CA ALA A 313 5.75 -18.85 -13.70
C ALA A 313 4.62 -17.84 -13.89
N LEU A 314 3.69 -17.73 -12.93
CA LEU A 314 2.58 -16.77 -12.87
C LEU A 314 2.31 -16.37 -11.41
N HIS A 315 1.83 -15.15 -11.15
CA HIS A 315 1.71 -14.62 -9.77
C HIS A 315 3.04 -14.75 -9.01
N GLU A 316 4.12 -14.50 -9.73
CA GLU A 316 5.48 -14.55 -9.26
C GLU A 316 5.71 -13.60 -8.09
N THR A 317 6.47 -14.08 -7.11
CA THR A 317 6.82 -13.31 -5.90
C THR A 317 8.34 -13.28 -5.75
N VAL A 318 8.85 -12.32 -4.98
CA VAL A 318 10.30 -12.20 -4.74
C VAL A 318 10.68 -13.00 -3.49
N TRP A 319 11.57 -13.96 -3.69
CA TRP A 319 12.11 -14.84 -2.66
C TRP A 319 13.59 -14.57 -2.45
N SER A 320 14.13 -15.03 -1.33
CA SER A 320 15.57 -15.16 -1.14
C SER A 320 16.18 -15.95 -2.31
N ARG A 321 17.43 -15.65 -2.70
CA ARG A 321 18.08 -16.31 -3.86
C ARG A 321 18.23 -17.82 -3.74
N ASP A 322 18.22 -18.35 -2.52
CA ASP A 322 18.17 -19.80 -2.25
C ASP A 322 16.75 -20.38 -2.30
N HIS A 323 15.75 -19.55 -2.58
CA HIS A 323 14.32 -19.85 -2.61
C HIS A 323 13.77 -20.45 -1.31
N ALA A 324 14.47 -20.25 -0.19
CA ALA A 324 14.08 -20.78 1.11
C ALA A 324 12.94 -20.00 1.77
N ARG A 325 12.85 -18.68 1.54
CA ARG A 325 11.82 -17.82 2.13
C ARG A 325 11.44 -16.61 1.24
N PRO A 326 10.26 -16.02 1.43
CA PRO A 326 9.98 -14.68 0.92
C PRO A 326 10.98 -13.65 1.45
N LEU A 327 11.23 -12.59 0.69
CA LEU A 327 12.04 -11.46 1.16
C LEU A 327 11.31 -10.64 2.22
N ASN A 328 12.07 -10.12 3.18
CA ASN A 328 11.55 -9.17 4.15
C ASN A 328 11.38 -7.79 3.49
N ALA A 329 10.16 -7.27 3.48
CA ALA A 329 9.85 -6.00 2.83
C ALA A 329 8.96 -5.08 3.67
N HIS A 330 9.08 -3.79 3.38
CA HIS A 330 8.29 -2.73 4.03
C HIS A 330 7.50 -1.93 3.00
N PRO A 331 6.29 -1.41 3.31
CA PRO A 331 5.60 -0.49 2.42
C PRO A 331 6.44 0.76 2.11
N ALA A 332 6.53 1.14 0.84
CA ALA A 332 7.06 2.43 0.40
C ALA A 332 5.89 3.40 0.15
N SER A 333 5.42 4.05 1.22
CA SER A 333 4.28 5.00 1.19
C SER A 333 4.50 6.19 0.26
N GLU A 334 5.76 6.52 -0.03
CA GLU A 334 6.17 7.63 -0.88
C GLU A 334 6.03 7.29 -2.36
N LEU A 335 5.97 6.01 -2.71
CA LEU A 335 5.88 5.53 -4.08
C LEU A 335 4.49 4.97 -4.38
N HIS A 336 4.06 5.17 -5.61
CA HIS A 336 2.96 4.43 -6.18
C HIS A 336 3.21 4.14 -7.66
N LEU A 337 2.60 3.08 -8.16
CA LEU A 337 2.50 2.79 -9.59
C LEU A 337 1.07 3.09 -10.04
N VAL A 338 0.92 3.78 -11.16
CA VAL A 338 -0.36 3.87 -11.88
C VAL A 338 -0.32 2.83 -12.98
N HIS A 339 -1.17 1.81 -12.88
CA HIS A 339 -1.24 0.72 -13.86
C HIS A 339 -2.44 0.94 -14.80
N LEU A 340 -2.15 1.06 -16.09
CA LEU A 340 -3.09 1.38 -17.16
C LEU A 340 -3.68 0.11 -17.83
N GLY A 341 -3.18 -1.08 -17.45
CA GLY A 341 -3.50 -2.34 -18.11
C GLY A 341 -4.97 -2.77 -18.05
N TYR A 342 -5.75 -2.24 -17.10
CA TYR A 342 -7.17 -2.58 -16.89
C TYR A 342 -8.17 -1.61 -17.56
N LEU A 343 -7.70 -0.67 -18.37
CA LEU A 343 -8.59 0.15 -19.19
C LEU A 343 -9.32 -0.73 -20.22
N ASP A 344 -10.61 -0.47 -20.48
CA ASP A 344 -11.44 -1.23 -21.41
C ASP A 344 -10.87 -1.28 -22.84
N VAL A 345 -10.01 -0.32 -23.18
CA VAL A 345 -9.30 -0.22 -24.46
C VAL A 345 -8.11 -1.19 -24.53
N VAL A 346 -7.47 -1.50 -23.39
CA VAL A 346 -6.29 -2.39 -23.27
C VAL A 346 -6.72 -3.85 -23.08
N MET A 347 -7.78 -4.11 -22.32
CA MET A 347 -8.33 -5.46 -22.09
C MET A 347 -8.89 -6.13 -23.35
N ARG A 348 -9.12 -5.36 -24.43
CA ARG A 348 -9.51 -5.89 -25.75
C ARG A 348 -8.35 -6.47 -26.57
N GLN A 349 -7.12 -6.43 -26.08
CA GLN A 349 -5.99 -7.11 -26.72
C GLN A 349 -6.05 -8.63 -26.48
N ARG A 350 -6.51 -9.32 -27.52
CA ARG A 350 -6.76 -10.77 -27.58
C ARG A 350 -5.50 -11.58 -27.24
N GLY A 351 -5.55 -12.36 -26.15
CA GLY A 351 -4.56 -13.43 -25.87
C GLY A 351 -3.99 -13.50 -24.43
N LYS A 352 -4.17 -12.47 -23.58
CA LYS A 352 -3.65 -12.50 -22.19
C LYS A 352 -4.27 -13.63 -21.34
N GLY A 353 -5.57 -13.87 -21.46
CA GLY A 353 -6.29 -14.93 -20.71
C GLY A 353 -5.83 -16.35 -21.04
N GLU A 354 -5.87 -16.74 -22.32
CA GLU A 354 -5.43 -18.08 -22.78
C GLU A 354 -3.97 -18.37 -22.46
N ARG A 355 -3.08 -17.37 -22.60
CA ARG A 355 -1.68 -17.50 -22.20
C ARG A 355 -1.57 -17.76 -20.69
N ASN A 356 -2.21 -16.94 -19.86
CA ASN A 356 -2.11 -17.08 -18.41
C ASN A 356 -2.66 -18.45 -17.94
N LEU A 357 -3.73 -18.96 -18.57
CA LEU A 357 -4.23 -20.31 -18.31
C LEU A 357 -3.19 -21.41 -18.59
N ARG A 358 -2.47 -21.29 -19.71
CA ARG A 358 -1.40 -22.24 -20.07
C ARG A 358 -0.28 -22.23 -19.04
N VAL A 359 0.14 -21.04 -18.61
CA VAL A 359 1.21 -20.86 -17.61
C VAL A 359 0.76 -21.35 -16.22
N ALA A 360 -0.47 -21.07 -15.82
CA ALA A 360 -1.01 -21.45 -14.51
C ALA A 360 -0.91 -22.96 -14.26
N SER A 361 -1.07 -23.79 -15.30
CA SER A 361 -1.04 -25.25 -15.19
C SER A 361 0.31 -25.85 -14.77
N HIS A 362 1.42 -25.10 -14.87
CA HIS A 362 2.77 -25.56 -14.50
C HIS A 362 3.45 -24.62 -13.48
N ASN A 363 2.68 -23.78 -12.79
CA ASN A 363 3.21 -22.76 -11.89
C ASN A 363 3.62 -23.32 -10.51
N GLU A 364 4.89 -23.17 -10.14
CA GLU A 364 5.47 -23.68 -8.89
C GLU A 364 5.55 -22.62 -7.76
N SER A 365 4.88 -21.47 -7.88
CA SER A 365 4.92 -20.42 -6.84
C SER A 365 4.10 -20.74 -5.60
N ALA A 366 3.10 -21.61 -5.72
CA ALA A 366 2.22 -21.93 -4.61
C ALA A 366 2.94 -22.78 -3.55
N SER A 367 2.85 -22.33 -2.30
CA SER A 367 3.38 -23.01 -1.13
C SER A 367 2.49 -24.17 -0.68
N GLU A 368 1.21 -24.16 -1.06
CA GLU A 368 0.22 -25.18 -0.70
C GLU A 368 -0.86 -25.44 -1.78
N PRO A 369 -1.57 -26.58 -1.74
CA PRO A 369 -2.54 -26.95 -2.77
C PRO A 369 -3.72 -25.97 -2.94
N LEU A 370 -4.19 -25.34 -1.85
CA LEU A 370 -5.29 -24.37 -1.91
C LEU A 370 -4.85 -23.08 -2.61
N GLU A 371 -3.63 -22.63 -2.36
CA GLU A 371 -3.03 -21.47 -3.04
C GLU A 371 -2.94 -21.71 -4.55
N ALA A 372 -2.46 -22.88 -4.98
CA ALA A 372 -2.40 -23.26 -6.40
C ALA A 372 -3.78 -23.23 -7.06
N LEU A 373 -4.80 -23.77 -6.37
CA LEU A 373 -6.19 -23.75 -6.83
C LEU A 373 -6.73 -22.32 -6.95
N VAL A 374 -6.47 -21.44 -5.98
CA VAL A 374 -6.93 -20.04 -6.02
C VAL A 374 -6.25 -19.27 -7.15
N HIS A 375 -4.96 -19.52 -7.42
CA HIS A 375 -4.26 -18.96 -8.59
C HIS A 375 -4.88 -19.41 -9.91
N GLU A 376 -5.23 -20.70 -10.03
CA GLU A 376 -5.94 -21.23 -11.19
C GLU A 376 -7.32 -20.55 -11.36
N ILE A 377 -8.10 -20.47 -10.28
CA ILE A 377 -9.43 -19.83 -10.27
C ILE A 377 -9.34 -18.37 -10.74
N ARG A 378 -8.40 -17.59 -10.22
CA ARG A 378 -8.20 -16.19 -10.62
C ARG A 378 -7.79 -16.07 -12.09
N SER A 379 -6.96 -16.98 -12.58
CA SER A 379 -6.57 -17.02 -14.00
C SER A 379 -7.75 -17.35 -14.91
N ARG A 380 -8.60 -18.30 -14.52
CA ARG A 380 -9.84 -18.66 -15.23
C ARG A 380 -10.87 -17.55 -15.21
N LEU A 381 -11.01 -16.84 -14.09
CA LEU A 381 -11.86 -15.65 -14.00
C LEU A 381 -11.44 -14.59 -15.02
N LEU A 382 -10.14 -14.27 -15.10
CA LEU A 382 -9.61 -13.31 -16.08
C LEU A 382 -9.76 -13.78 -17.53
N ALA A 383 -9.80 -15.09 -17.76
CA ALA A 383 -10.07 -15.67 -19.08
C ALA A 383 -11.58 -15.74 -19.44
N GLY A 384 -12.47 -15.36 -18.51
CA GLY A 384 -13.92 -15.41 -18.72
C GLY A 384 -14.52 -16.82 -18.60
N GLU A 385 -13.80 -17.80 -18.07
CA GLU A 385 -14.28 -19.18 -17.87
C GLU A 385 -15.16 -19.30 -16.61
N HIS A 386 -16.18 -18.45 -16.50
CA HIS A 386 -16.97 -18.27 -15.28
C HIS A 386 -17.63 -19.57 -14.79
N ALA A 387 -18.15 -20.41 -15.69
CA ALA A 387 -18.79 -21.68 -15.32
C ALA A 387 -17.80 -22.64 -14.64
N THR A 388 -16.56 -22.70 -15.13
CA THR A 388 -15.51 -23.53 -14.55
C THR A 388 -15.04 -22.96 -13.21
N VAL A 389 -14.92 -21.64 -13.09
CA VAL A 389 -14.61 -20.98 -11.82
C VAL A 389 -15.63 -21.33 -10.75
N VAL A 390 -16.93 -21.17 -11.05
CA VAL A 390 -17.99 -21.51 -10.10
C VAL A 390 -17.90 -22.96 -9.66
N ALA A 391 -17.76 -23.91 -10.60
CA ALA A 391 -17.64 -25.32 -10.28
C ALA A 391 -16.42 -25.63 -9.37
N LEU A 392 -15.25 -25.04 -9.65
CA LEU A 392 -14.05 -25.20 -8.81
C LEU A 392 -14.25 -24.62 -7.41
N VAL A 393 -14.92 -23.47 -7.29
CA VAL A 393 -15.17 -22.84 -6.00
C VAL A 393 -16.14 -23.67 -5.18
N GLU A 394 -17.25 -24.16 -5.76
CA GLU A 394 -18.22 -25.00 -5.07
C GLU A 394 -17.61 -26.33 -4.59
N ASP A 395 -16.87 -27.02 -5.48
CA ASP A 395 -16.34 -28.36 -5.20
C ASP A 395 -15.14 -28.35 -4.25
N ARG A 396 -14.28 -27.31 -4.34
CA ARG A 396 -12.95 -27.34 -3.73
C ARG A 396 -12.62 -26.19 -2.79
N VAL A 397 -13.18 -24.98 -3.00
CA VAL A 397 -12.91 -23.82 -2.13
C VAL A 397 -13.92 -23.73 -0.99
N LEU A 398 -15.20 -23.90 -1.30
CA LEU A 398 -16.27 -23.85 -0.31
C LEU A 398 -16.05 -24.81 0.87
N PRO A 399 -15.63 -26.08 0.67
CA PRO A 399 -15.32 -27.00 1.78
C PRO A 399 -13.94 -26.79 2.42
N ALA A 400 -13.09 -25.91 1.89
CA ALA A 400 -11.78 -25.63 2.46
C ALA A 400 -11.92 -24.96 3.85
N PRO A 401 -10.91 -25.07 4.74
CA PRO A 401 -10.94 -24.39 6.02
C PRO A 401 -10.99 -22.86 5.85
N PRO A 402 -11.59 -22.12 6.81
CA PRO A 402 -11.56 -20.66 6.81
C PRO A 402 -10.13 -20.13 6.74
N GLY A 403 -9.93 -19.07 5.96
CA GLY A 403 -8.65 -18.39 5.83
C GLY A 403 -8.61 -17.44 4.63
N PRO A 404 -7.49 -16.70 4.46
CA PRO A 404 -7.34 -15.69 3.42
C PRO A 404 -7.50 -16.24 1.99
N LEU A 405 -6.93 -17.41 1.71
CA LEU A 405 -7.04 -18.06 0.39
C LEU A 405 -8.47 -18.50 0.06
N ARG A 406 -9.20 -19.04 1.05
CA ARG A 406 -10.62 -19.39 0.89
C ARG A 406 -11.45 -18.14 0.57
N LYS A 407 -11.23 -17.03 1.28
CA LYS A 407 -11.87 -15.74 1.00
C LYS A 407 -11.62 -15.29 -0.44
N LEU A 408 -10.37 -15.34 -0.91
CA LEU A 408 -10.02 -14.98 -2.29
C LEU A 408 -10.74 -15.84 -3.33
N GLY A 409 -10.80 -17.16 -3.11
CA GLY A 409 -11.53 -18.07 -3.99
C GLY A 409 -13.04 -17.83 -3.97
N LEU A 410 -13.63 -17.55 -2.81
CA LEU A 410 -15.05 -17.22 -2.68
C LEU A 410 -15.40 -15.90 -3.40
N LEU A 411 -14.57 -14.86 -3.27
CA LEU A 411 -14.74 -13.60 -4.00
C LEU A 411 -14.68 -13.82 -5.52
N ALA A 412 -13.71 -14.60 -6.01
CA ALA A 412 -13.62 -14.93 -7.44
C ALA A 412 -14.81 -15.76 -7.95
N GLY A 413 -15.31 -16.69 -7.11
CA GLY A 413 -16.53 -17.44 -7.36
C GLY A 413 -17.76 -16.55 -7.43
N PHE A 414 -17.87 -15.60 -6.49
CA PHE A 414 -18.94 -14.61 -6.45
C PHE A 414 -18.99 -13.77 -7.73
N GLU A 415 -17.85 -13.23 -8.18
CA GLU A 415 -17.77 -12.48 -9.45
C GLU A 415 -18.26 -13.32 -10.64
N SER A 416 -17.83 -14.58 -10.72
CA SER A 416 -18.24 -15.48 -11.80
C SER A 416 -19.72 -15.86 -11.74
N ALA A 417 -20.25 -16.07 -10.53
CA ALA A 417 -21.66 -16.37 -10.33
C ALA A 417 -22.55 -15.18 -10.73
N LEU A 418 -22.16 -13.95 -10.41
CA LEU A 418 -22.84 -12.74 -10.88
C LEU A 418 -22.80 -12.64 -12.42
N ALA A 419 -21.63 -12.86 -13.04
CA ALA A 419 -21.47 -12.80 -14.49
C ALA A 419 -22.36 -13.82 -15.24
N LEU A 420 -22.62 -14.98 -14.63
CA LEU A 420 -23.53 -16.00 -15.16
C LEU A 420 -25.01 -15.76 -14.84
N GLY A 421 -25.35 -14.76 -14.03
CA GLY A 421 -26.70 -14.56 -13.50
C GLY A 421 -27.15 -15.68 -12.52
N SER A 422 -26.20 -16.42 -11.95
CA SER A 422 -26.46 -17.53 -11.02
C SER A 422 -26.55 -17.00 -9.58
N PHE A 423 -27.60 -16.22 -9.29
CA PHE A 423 -27.72 -15.44 -8.05
C PHE A 423 -27.83 -16.29 -6.77
N ASP A 424 -28.39 -17.50 -6.85
CA ASP A 424 -28.44 -18.43 -5.71
C ASP A 424 -27.05 -18.96 -5.33
N VAL A 425 -26.21 -19.18 -6.33
CA VAL A 425 -24.81 -19.59 -6.12
C VAL A 425 -24.00 -18.42 -5.57
N ALA A 426 -24.19 -17.22 -6.14
CA ALA A 426 -23.57 -16.00 -5.62
C ALA A 426 -23.90 -15.77 -4.14
N ARG A 427 -25.17 -15.94 -3.76
CA ARG A 427 -25.64 -15.86 -2.37
C ARG A 427 -24.95 -16.90 -1.47
N THR A 428 -24.81 -18.13 -1.94
CA THR A 428 -24.09 -19.18 -1.21
C THR A 428 -22.65 -18.76 -0.88
N PHE A 429 -21.96 -18.10 -1.81
CA PHE A 429 -20.61 -17.60 -1.57
C PHE A 429 -20.58 -16.40 -0.62
N VAL A 430 -21.56 -15.50 -0.70
CA VAL A 430 -21.72 -14.39 0.27
C VAL A 430 -21.93 -14.92 1.68
N ASP A 431 -22.83 -15.89 1.88
CA ASP A 431 -23.09 -16.51 3.17
C ASP A 431 -21.84 -17.24 3.72
N ALA A 432 -21.08 -17.88 2.83
CA ALA A 432 -19.83 -18.53 3.18
C ALA A 432 -18.70 -17.55 3.55
N LEU A 433 -18.70 -16.33 3.01
CA LEU A 433 -17.81 -15.23 3.40
C LEU A 433 -18.22 -14.66 4.76
N ALA A 434 -19.52 -14.40 4.96
CA ALA A 434 -20.07 -13.79 6.17
C ALA A 434 -19.83 -14.63 7.45
N THR A 435 -19.62 -15.93 7.29
CA THR A 435 -19.43 -16.88 8.39
C THR A 435 -17.95 -17.18 8.69
N GLN A 436 -16.99 -16.56 8.00
CA GLN A 436 -15.57 -16.77 8.27
C GLN A 436 -15.10 -15.93 9.47
N PRO A 437 -14.51 -16.54 10.53
CA PRO A 437 -14.11 -15.80 11.74
C PRO A 437 -12.98 -14.80 11.52
N ASP A 438 -12.09 -15.04 10.56
CA ASP A 438 -10.88 -14.23 10.32
C ASP A 438 -10.98 -13.32 9.08
N VAL A 439 -12.18 -13.18 8.51
CA VAL A 439 -12.44 -12.29 7.38
C VAL A 439 -13.25 -11.11 7.89
N PRO A 440 -12.79 -9.87 7.68
CA PRO A 440 -13.58 -8.70 8.05
C PRO A 440 -14.97 -8.73 7.40
N ALA A 441 -16.01 -8.45 8.19
CA ALA A 441 -17.40 -8.48 7.74
C ALA A 441 -17.68 -7.58 6.52
N ALA A 442 -16.88 -6.51 6.35
CA ALA A 442 -16.97 -5.58 5.23
C ALA A 442 -16.93 -6.28 3.85
N PHE A 443 -16.13 -7.35 3.69
CA PHE A 443 -16.07 -8.10 2.42
C PHE A 443 -17.38 -8.80 2.09
N ALA A 444 -18.02 -9.41 3.10
CA ALA A 444 -19.31 -10.06 2.92
C ALA A 444 -20.43 -9.04 2.70
N LEU A 445 -20.40 -7.91 3.42
CA LEU A 445 -21.34 -6.80 3.24
C LEU A 445 -21.25 -6.19 1.85
N GLU A 446 -20.04 -5.97 1.32
CA GLU A 446 -19.87 -5.46 -0.04
C GLU A 446 -20.44 -6.43 -1.08
N ALA A 447 -20.10 -7.72 -0.96
CA ALA A 447 -20.60 -8.74 -1.88
C ALA A 447 -22.14 -8.90 -1.78
N SER A 448 -22.70 -8.84 -0.56
CA SER A 448 -24.14 -8.84 -0.32
C SER A 448 -24.81 -7.62 -0.96
N ALA A 449 -24.26 -6.42 -0.76
CA ALA A 449 -24.78 -5.19 -1.35
C ALA A 449 -24.80 -5.24 -2.88
N ARG A 450 -23.73 -5.75 -3.50
CA ARG A 450 -23.64 -5.91 -4.95
C ARG A 450 -24.65 -6.93 -5.48
N LEU A 451 -24.84 -8.04 -4.79
CA LEU A 451 -25.85 -9.03 -5.14
C LEU A 451 -27.26 -8.45 -5.05
N ALA A 452 -27.59 -7.79 -3.94
CA ALA A 452 -28.88 -7.16 -3.69
C ALA A 452 -29.18 -6.08 -4.75
N ALA A 453 -28.21 -5.22 -5.07
CA ALA A 453 -28.34 -4.22 -6.11
C ALA A 453 -28.61 -4.85 -7.49
N THR A 454 -27.93 -5.95 -7.81
CA THR A 454 -28.07 -6.65 -9.10
C THR A 454 -29.42 -7.36 -9.22
N THR A 455 -29.95 -7.90 -8.14
CA THR A 455 -31.25 -8.60 -8.11
C THR A 455 -32.45 -7.66 -7.90
N GLY A 456 -32.21 -6.38 -7.66
CA GLY A 456 -33.23 -5.34 -7.52
C GLY A 456 -33.65 -5.03 -6.08
N ASP A 457 -33.03 -5.65 -5.07
CA ASP A 457 -33.19 -5.27 -3.66
C ASP A 457 -32.30 -4.06 -3.31
N LEU A 458 -32.67 -2.89 -3.84
CA LEU A 458 -31.90 -1.66 -3.68
C LEU A 458 -31.87 -1.17 -2.22
N GLU A 459 -32.95 -1.40 -1.45
CA GLU A 459 -32.98 -1.05 -0.02
C GLU A 459 -32.09 -1.99 0.80
N GLY A 460 -32.07 -3.29 0.49
CA GLY A 460 -31.13 -4.24 1.07
C GLY A 460 -29.69 -3.85 0.78
N ALA A 461 -29.39 -3.50 -0.47
CA ALA A 461 -28.06 -3.03 -0.85
C ALA A 461 -27.61 -1.80 -0.04
N LEU A 462 -28.48 -0.79 0.12
CA LEU A 462 -28.17 0.40 0.92
C LEU A 462 -27.97 0.07 2.40
N ARG A 463 -28.70 -0.91 2.95
CA ARG A 463 -28.55 -1.35 4.33
C ARG A 463 -27.17 -1.99 4.56
N ASP A 464 -26.74 -2.86 3.64
CA ASP A 464 -25.45 -3.53 3.72
C ASP A 464 -24.29 -2.53 3.53
N LEU A 465 -24.43 -1.60 2.59
CA LEU A 465 -23.47 -0.50 2.37
C LEU A 465 -23.32 0.39 3.60
N ALA A 466 -24.41 0.73 4.27
CA ALA A 466 -24.38 1.50 5.51
C ALA A 466 -23.70 0.76 6.68
N GLY A 467 -23.60 -0.58 6.60
CA GLY A 467 -22.83 -1.39 7.54
C GLY A 467 -21.30 -1.30 7.35
N ILE A 468 -20.84 -0.66 6.27
CA ILE A 468 -19.43 -0.43 5.96
C ILE A 468 -19.14 1.05 6.22
N ASP A 469 -18.79 1.40 7.46
CA ASP A 469 -18.58 2.79 7.90
C ASP A 469 -17.11 3.22 7.92
N THR A 470 -16.20 2.26 7.81
CA THR A 470 -14.76 2.46 7.95
C THR A 470 -14.03 1.68 6.86
N ARG A 471 -12.90 2.25 6.39
CA ARG A 471 -12.00 1.57 5.46
C ARG A 471 -11.41 0.34 6.14
N VAL A 472 -11.59 -0.81 5.53
CA VAL A 472 -11.04 -2.08 5.98
C VAL A 472 -10.00 -2.53 4.97
N GLU A 473 -8.83 -2.89 5.46
CA GLU A 473 -7.76 -3.49 4.67
C GLU A 473 -7.31 -4.78 5.37
N ASP A 474 -7.18 -5.85 4.60
CA ASP A 474 -6.69 -7.12 5.13
C ASP A 474 -5.19 -7.32 4.91
N VAL A 475 -4.68 -8.45 5.42
CA VAL A 475 -3.26 -8.83 5.32
C VAL A 475 -2.78 -9.08 3.89
N ASP A 476 -3.69 -9.29 2.94
CA ASP A 476 -3.40 -9.47 1.52
C ASP A 476 -3.44 -8.13 0.76
N GLY A 477 -3.74 -7.02 1.46
CA GLY A 477 -3.88 -5.68 0.89
C GLY A 477 -5.17 -5.47 0.11
N LEU A 478 -6.17 -6.35 0.25
CA LEU A 478 -7.50 -6.09 -0.28
C LEU A 478 -8.22 -5.08 0.61
N VAL A 479 -8.90 -4.14 -0.04
CA VAL A 479 -9.51 -2.99 0.63
C VAL A 479 -10.99 -2.92 0.30
N VAL A 480 -11.81 -2.90 1.34
CA VAL A 480 -13.21 -2.46 1.28
C VAL A 480 -13.26 -1.04 1.83
N ASP A 481 -13.68 -0.09 1.01
CA ASP A 481 -13.64 1.33 1.34
C ASP A 481 -15.02 1.95 1.07
N PRO A 482 -15.70 2.51 2.09
CA PRO A 482 -16.97 3.20 1.90
C PRO A 482 -16.90 4.27 0.79
N GLU A 483 -15.75 4.92 0.64
CA GLU A 483 -15.58 5.96 -0.37
C GLU A 483 -15.53 5.41 -1.80
N ARG A 484 -15.05 4.17 -1.98
CA ARG A 484 -15.11 3.46 -3.27
C ARG A 484 -16.52 2.96 -3.58
N LEU A 485 -17.29 2.64 -2.54
CA LEU A 485 -18.66 2.16 -2.69
C LEU A 485 -19.68 3.28 -2.93
N ALA A 486 -19.26 4.55 -2.89
CA ALA A 486 -20.13 5.71 -3.14
C ALA A 486 -20.87 5.63 -4.48
N GLY A 487 -20.23 5.13 -5.54
CA GLY A 487 -20.87 4.94 -6.85
C GLY A 487 -22.01 3.92 -6.80
N LEU A 488 -21.81 2.79 -6.11
CA LEU A 488 -22.85 1.80 -5.90
C LEU A 488 -24.00 2.36 -5.04
N THR A 489 -23.67 3.07 -3.95
CA THR A 489 -24.65 3.77 -3.12
C THR A 489 -25.51 4.72 -3.94
N ALA A 490 -24.89 5.55 -4.79
CA ALA A 490 -25.59 6.50 -5.63
C ALA A 490 -26.50 5.80 -6.67
N ARG A 491 -26.03 4.71 -7.29
CA ARG A 491 -26.86 3.91 -8.21
C ARG A 491 -28.08 3.30 -7.51
N CYS A 492 -27.92 2.77 -6.30
CA CYS A 492 -29.04 2.23 -5.52
C CYS A 492 -30.06 3.32 -5.15
N LEU A 493 -29.60 4.50 -4.72
CA LEU A 493 -30.46 5.65 -4.43
C LEU A 493 -31.23 6.11 -5.69
N ALA A 494 -30.53 6.27 -6.80
CA ALA A 494 -31.13 6.68 -8.07
C ALA A 494 -32.17 5.66 -8.57
N GLY A 495 -31.90 4.35 -8.44
CA GLY A 495 -32.85 3.30 -8.77
C GLY A 495 -34.12 3.30 -7.91
N LEU A 496 -34.05 3.87 -6.70
CA LEU A 496 -35.22 4.14 -5.84
C LEU A 496 -35.90 5.49 -6.13
N GLY A 497 -35.44 6.23 -7.14
CA GLY A 497 -35.93 7.58 -7.47
C GLY A 497 -35.43 8.69 -6.53
N ARG A 498 -34.45 8.41 -5.66
CA ARG A 498 -33.87 9.36 -4.69
C ARG A 498 -32.70 10.12 -5.33
N PHE A 499 -32.98 10.83 -6.42
CA PHE A 499 -31.96 11.46 -7.27
C PHE A 499 -31.17 12.57 -6.57
N ASP A 500 -31.78 13.33 -5.66
CA ASP A 500 -31.09 14.36 -4.87
C ASP A 500 -30.00 13.73 -4.00
N GLU A 501 -30.34 12.69 -3.25
CA GLU A 501 -29.41 11.98 -2.37
C GLU A 501 -28.32 11.26 -3.17
N ALA A 502 -28.67 10.65 -4.30
CA ALA A 502 -27.70 10.06 -5.22
C ALA A 502 -26.68 11.12 -5.69
N SER A 503 -27.17 12.30 -6.06
CA SER A 503 -26.34 13.42 -6.52
C SER A 503 -25.42 13.94 -5.40
N ASP A 504 -25.91 14.02 -4.15
CA ASP A 504 -25.10 14.42 -2.99
C ASP A 504 -23.95 13.44 -2.71
N VAL A 505 -24.22 12.14 -2.78
CA VAL A 505 -23.20 11.10 -2.62
C VAL A 505 -22.09 11.26 -3.66
N VAL A 506 -22.45 11.50 -4.92
CA VAL A 506 -21.49 11.68 -6.02
C VAL A 506 -20.66 12.95 -5.83
N VAL A 507 -21.28 14.08 -5.52
CA VAL A 507 -20.58 15.36 -5.29
C VAL A 507 -19.58 15.21 -4.15
N ALA A 508 -19.98 14.55 -3.06
CA ALA A 508 -19.11 14.30 -1.92
C ALA A 508 -17.93 13.37 -2.27
N ALA A 509 -18.16 12.34 -3.08
CA ALA A 509 -17.12 11.43 -3.56
C ALA A 509 -16.11 12.15 -4.47
N LEU A 510 -16.59 12.91 -5.45
CA LEU A 510 -15.77 13.71 -6.35
C LEU A 510 -14.88 14.71 -5.58
N ALA A 511 -15.44 15.38 -4.56
CA ALA A 511 -14.69 16.33 -3.73
C ALA A 511 -13.55 15.70 -2.93
N ARG A 512 -13.66 14.42 -2.58
CA ARG A 512 -12.59 13.65 -1.94
C ARG A 512 -11.62 13.02 -2.95
N GLY A 513 -11.88 13.22 -4.23
CA GLY A 513 -11.12 12.64 -5.31
C GLY A 513 -11.34 11.15 -5.46
N THR A 514 -12.41 10.56 -4.91
CA THR A 514 -12.81 9.19 -5.21
C THR A 514 -13.65 9.14 -6.48
N VAL A 515 -13.26 8.29 -7.42
CA VAL A 515 -13.92 8.20 -8.71
C VAL A 515 -14.29 6.74 -8.92
N ASP A 516 -15.59 6.46 -8.92
CA ASP A 516 -16.21 5.23 -9.41
C ASP A 516 -17.64 5.53 -9.86
N VAL A 517 -17.76 6.47 -10.81
CA VAL A 517 -19.05 6.90 -11.33
C VAL A 517 -18.97 7.13 -12.84
N ASP A 518 -19.96 6.61 -13.58
CA ASP A 518 -20.18 6.98 -14.97
C ASP A 518 -20.89 8.34 -15.00
N LEU A 519 -20.17 9.37 -15.44
CA LEU A 519 -20.71 10.73 -15.49
C LEU A 519 -21.94 10.87 -16.39
N ARG A 520 -22.18 9.93 -17.30
CA ARG A 520 -23.40 9.90 -18.11
C ARG A 520 -24.63 9.58 -17.25
N GLU A 521 -24.49 8.66 -16.31
CA GLU A 521 -25.53 8.35 -15.32
C GLU A 521 -25.71 9.53 -14.36
N VAL A 522 -24.61 10.11 -13.88
CA VAL A 522 -24.64 11.26 -12.96
C VAL A 522 -25.37 12.46 -13.57
N VAL A 523 -25.11 12.80 -14.83
CA VAL A 523 -25.83 13.90 -15.50
C VAL A 523 -27.34 13.61 -15.56
N ALA A 524 -27.75 12.37 -15.82
CA ALA A 524 -29.16 12.00 -15.80
C ALA A 524 -29.77 12.14 -14.40
N TRP A 525 -29.04 11.78 -13.34
CA TRP A 525 -29.50 11.96 -11.96
C TRP A 525 -29.65 13.45 -11.61
N PHE A 526 -28.71 14.29 -12.03
CA PHE A 526 -28.78 15.73 -11.85
C PHE A 526 -29.98 16.34 -12.58
N ASP A 527 -30.27 15.88 -13.79
CA ASP A 527 -31.44 16.32 -14.56
C ASP A 527 -32.75 15.95 -13.84
N HIS A 528 -32.85 14.72 -13.33
CA HIS A 528 -34.00 14.28 -12.55
C HIS A 528 -34.14 15.01 -11.22
N ALA A 529 -33.03 15.34 -10.56
CA ALA A 529 -32.97 16.14 -9.35
C ALA A 529 -33.15 17.64 -9.60
N ASN A 530 -33.22 18.08 -10.87
CA ASN A 530 -33.23 19.49 -11.27
C ASN A 530 -32.06 20.30 -10.65
N ARG A 531 -30.88 19.67 -10.59
CA ARG A 531 -29.63 20.25 -10.06
C ARG A 531 -28.77 20.82 -11.17
N PRO A 532 -28.08 21.94 -10.94
CA PRO A 532 -27.18 22.51 -11.94
C PRO A 532 -25.92 21.63 -12.08
N LEU A 533 -25.53 21.34 -13.33
CA LEU A 533 -24.29 20.59 -13.62
C LEU A 533 -23.02 21.34 -13.14
N ALA A 534 -23.10 22.65 -12.93
CA ALA A 534 -22.01 23.46 -12.38
C ALA A 534 -21.53 22.97 -10.99
N ASP A 535 -22.41 22.34 -10.19
CA ASP A 535 -22.03 21.79 -8.88
C ASP A 535 -20.99 20.67 -9.01
N LEU A 536 -21.02 19.91 -10.12
CA LEU A 536 -20.02 18.87 -10.38
C LEU A 536 -18.64 19.50 -10.63
N GLU A 537 -18.55 20.62 -11.34
CA GLU A 537 -17.27 21.30 -11.60
C GLU A 537 -16.58 21.69 -10.29
N SER A 538 -17.35 22.24 -9.36
CA SER A 538 -16.85 22.68 -8.05
C SER A 538 -16.34 21.53 -7.19
N ALA A 539 -16.84 20.32 -7.41
CA ALA A 539 -16.43 19.12 -6.70
C ALA A 539 -15.22 18.42 -7.34
N ILE A 540 -14.91 18.69 -8.61
CA ILE A 540 -13.84 17.99 -9.32
C ILE A 540 -12.46 18.56 -8.96
N HIS A 541 -11.57 17.70 -8.45
CA HIS A 541 -10.19 18.10 -8.17
C HIS A 541 -9.44 18.47 -9.47
N PRO A 542 -8.59 19.52 -9.50
CA PRO A 542 -7.90 19.97 -10.71
C PRO A 542 -7.12 18.88 -11.45
N GLU A 543 -6.51 17.96 -10.70
CA GLU A 543 -5.72 16.84 -11.24
C GLU A 543 -6.58 15.81 -12.01
N GLN A 544 -7.88 15.75 -11.75
CA GLN A 544 -8.80 14.77 -12.34
C GLN A 544 -9.47 15.27 -13.61
N ARG A 545 -9.35 16.57 -13.91
CA ARG A 545 -10.09 17.21 -14.99
C ARG A 545 -9.82 16.59 -16.36
N GLN A 546 -8.57 16.26 -16.65
CA GLN A 546 -8.19 15.66 -17.93
C GLN A 546 -8.79 14.27 -18.11
N LEU A 547 -8.78 13.47 -17.04
CA LEU A 547 -9.34 12.12 -17.03
C LEU A 547 -10.86 12.14 -17.18
N ILE A 548 -11.53 13.04 -16.46
CA ILE A 548 -12.98 13.28 -16.58
C ILE A 548 -13.34 13.79 -17.98
N ALA A 549 -12.53 14.68 -18.55
CA ALA A 549 -12.75 15.12 -19.92
C ALA A 549 -12.69 13.94 -20.90
N ALA A 550 -11.66 13.11 -20.78
CA ALA A 550 -11.44 11.97 -21.66
C ALA A 550 -12.59 10.93 -21.61
N SER A 551 -13.17 10.69 -20.42
CA SER A 551 -14.21 9.67 -20.25
C SER A 551 -15.54 10.02 -20.91
N VAL A 552 -15.91 11.31 -20.96
CA VAL A 552 -17.20 11.76 -21.49
C VAL A 552 -17.11 12.10 -22.98
N LEU A 553 -15.94 12.49 -23.49
CA LEU A 553 -15.71 12.87 -24.89
C LEU A 553 -16.30 11.91 -25.97
N PRO A 554 -16.35 10.57 -25.78
CA PRO A 554 -17.02 9.67 -26.72
C PRO A 554 -18.51 9.97 -26.94
N ALA A 555 -19.20 10.55 -25.95
CA ALA A 555 -20.60 10.98 -26.05
C ALA A 555 -20.68 12.48 -26.37
N ALA A 556 -20.44 12.85 -27.62
CA ALA A 556 -20.17 14.23 -28.05
C ALA A 556 -21.21 15.27 -27.58
N GLU A 557 -22.50 14.98 -27.72
CA GLU A 557 -23.59 15.89 -27.35
C GLU A 557 -23.66 16.10 -25.84
N LEU A 558 -23.50 15.02 -25.07
CA LEU A 558 -23.48 15.08 -23.61
C LEU A 558 -22.22 15.80 -23.10
N ALA A 559 -21.07 15.47 -23.70
CA ALA A 559 -19.79 16.08 -23.39
C ALA A 559 -19.84 17.59 -23.62
N GLU A 560 -20.38 18.03 -24.77
CA GLU A 560 -20.54 19.44 -25.10
C GLU A 560 -21.40 20.16 -24.06
N ARG A 561 -22.57 19.62 -23.73
CA ARG A 561 -23.48 20.17 -22.73
C ARG A 561 -22.84 20.27 -21.34
N LEU A 562 -22.14 19.22 -20.91
CA LEU A 562 -21.48 19.17 -19.62
C LEU A 562 -20.34 20.18 -19.54
N PHE A 563 -19.45 20.19 -20.53
CA PHE A 563 -18.33 21.13 -20.57
C PHE A 563 -18.80 22.57 -20.73
N TRP A 564 -19.93 22.81 -21.40
CA TRP A 564 -20.54 24.14 -21.44
C TRP A 564 -20.85 24.63 -20.02
N ALA A 565 -21.54 23.81 -19.22
CA ALA A 565 -21.85 24.14 -17.83
C ALA A 565 -20.58 24.32 -16.97
N PHE A 566 -19.55 23.51 -17.19
CA PHE A 566 -18.29 23.61 -16.44
C PHE A 566 -17.51 24.87 -16.79
N VAL A 567 -17.51 25.28 -18.06
CA VAL A 567 -16.85 26.53 -18.47
C VAL A 567 -17.63 27.75 -17.99
N GLU A 568 -18.96 27.70 -17.95
CA GLU A 568 -19.74 28.76 -17.31
C GLU A 568 -19.42 28.90 -15.82
N ALA A 569 -19.21 27.78 -15.12
CA ALA A 569 -18.81 27.77 -13.71
C ALA A 569 -17.36 28.23 -13.50
N ASN A 570 -16.45 27.81 -14.38
CA ASN A 570 -15.02 28.09 -14.28
C ASN A 570 -14.41 28.46 -15.65
N PRO A 571 -14.59 29.73 -16.09
CA PRO A 571 -14.18 30.17 -17.43
C PRO A 571 -12.67 30.14 -17.68
N ALA A 572 -11.86 30.14 -16.61
CA ALA A 572 -10.40 30.11 -16.69
C ALA A 572 -9.83 28.70 -16.88
N CYS A 573 -10.66 27.65 -16.76
CA CYS A 573 -10.21 26.27 -16.86
C CYS A 573 -9.92 25.88 -18.31
N THR A 574 -8.64 25.90 -18.69
CA THR A 574 -8.18 25.56 -20.04
C THR A 574 -8.51 24.12 -20.45
N VAL A 575 -8.58 23.19 -19.50
CA VAL A 575 -8.96 21.79 -19.75
C VAL A 575 -10.40 21.68 -20.24
N TRP A 576 -11.33 22.39 -19.60
CA TRP A 576 -12.74 22.39 -20.01
C TRP A 576 -12.96 23.11 -21.33
N LEU A 577 -12.23 24.19 -21.58
CA LEU A 577 -12.23 24.89 -22.87
C LEU A 577 -11.77 23.97 -24.03
N ALA A 578 -10.66 23.27 -23.83
CA ALA A 578 -10.13 22.35 -24.85
C ALA A 578 -11.05 21.14 -25.05
N ALA A 579 -11.53 20.52 -23.97
CA ALA A 579 -12.43 19.36 -24.03
C ALA A 579 -13.77 19.71 -24.67
N GLY A 580 -14.35 20.87 -24.32
CA GLY A 580 -15.58 21.38 -24.91
C GLY A 580 -15.48 21.58 -26.41
N GLU A 581 -14.36 22.13 -26.91
CA GLU A 581 -14.19 22.29 -28.35
C GLU A 581 -13.97 20.95 -29.07
N LEU A 582 -13.25 20.00 -28.46
CA LEU A 582 -13.12 18.64 -29.00
C LEU A 582 -14.48 17.92 -29.11
N ALA A 583 -15.35 18.09 -28.11
CA ALA A 583 -16.72 17.59 -28.16
C ALA A 583 -17.53 18.30 -29.26
N ALA A 584 -17.45 19.64 -29.30
CA ALA A 584 -18.18 20.47 -30.25
C ALA A 584 -17.78 20.21 -31.71
N ARG A 585 -16.53 19.85 -31.99
CA ARG A 585 -16.07 19.40 -33.33
C ARG A 585 -16.89 18.22 -33.85
N ARG A 586 -17.25 17.29 -32.95
CA ARG A 586 -18.03 16.08 -33.29
C ARG A 586 -19.52 16.38 -33.44
N VAL A 587 -20.04 17.32 -32.65
CA VAL A 587 -21.42 17.83 -32.79
C VAL A 587 -21.59 18.63 -34.09
N GLY A 588 -20.61 19.46 -34.44
CA GLY A 588 -20.53 20.22 -35.68
C GLY A 588 -21.37 21.50 -35.72
N GLY A 589 -21.34 22.17 -36.87
CA GLY A 589 -22.20 23.32 -37.17
C GLY A 589 -21.99 24.55 -36.24
N PRO A 590 -23.06 25.26 -35.85
CA PRO A 590 -22.99 26.47 -35.04
C PRO A 590 -22.37 26.26 -33.64
N VAL A 591 -22.48 25.05 -33.09
CA VAL A 591 -21.93 24.69 -31.78
C VAL A 591 -20.41 24.75 -31.82
N HIS A 592 -19.79 24.16 -32.84
CA HIS A 592 -18.35 24.21 -33.03
C HIS A 592 -17.82 25.65 -33.16
N GLU A 593 -18.51 26.50 -33.93
CA GLU A 593 -18.12 27.90 -34.12
C GLU A 593 -18.23 28.74 -32.83
N ARG A 594 -19.16 28.39 -31.93
CA ARG A 594 -19.28 29.03 -30.62
C ARG A 594 -18.07 28.71 -29.73
N TRP A 595 -17.68 27.44 -29.67
CA TRP A 595 -16.52 27.00 -28.89
C TRP A 595 -15.19 27.53 -29.44
N ARG A 596 -15.04 27.59 -30.77
CA ARG A 596 -13.85 28.18 -31.40
C ARG A 596 -13.63 29.64 -31.00
N ARG A 597 -14.69 30.44 -30.96
CA ARG A 597 -14.61 31.84 -30.50
C ARG A 597 -14.21 31.92 -29.04
N LEU A 598 -14.80 31.08 -28.19
CA LEU A 598 -14.48 31.02 -26.76
C LEU A 598 -13.00 30.69 -26.48
N LEU A 599 -12.43 29.73 -27.22
CA LEU A 599 -11.00 29.40 -27.13
C LEU A 599 -10.10 30.54 -27.62
N ALA A 600 -10.49 31.19 -28.72
CA ALA A 600 -9.74 32.32 -29.26
C ALA A 600 -9.71 33.51 -28.27
N ASP A 601 -10.84 33.81 -27.63
CA ASP A 601 -10.96 34.84 -26.59
C ASP A 601 -10.10 34.51 -25.36
N ALA A 602 -9.92 33.22 -25.05
CA ALA A 602 -9.05 32.74 -23.99
C ALA A 602 -7.55 32.72 -24.38
N GLY A 603 -7.19 33.13 -25.60
CA GLY A 603 -5.81 33.11 -26.10
C GLY A 603 -5.26 31.69 -26.38
N LEU A 604 -6.14 30.69 -26.40
CA LEU A 604 -5.81 29.30 -26.69
C LEU A 604 -6.05 29.05 -28.18
N VAL A 605 -5.02 29.24 -29.00
CA VAL A 605 -5.12 28.97 -30.44
C VAL A 605 -4.99 27.46 -30.67
N PRO A 606 -5.95 26.80 -31.33
CA PRO A 606 -5.82 25.39 -31.67
C PRO A 606 -4.60 25.20 -32.58
N SER A 607 -3.62 24.37 -32.20
CA SER A 607 -2.67 23.85 -33.19
C SER A 607 -3.45 22.99 -34.18
N ALA A 608 -3.17 23.19 -35.48
CA ALA A 608 -3.87 22.56 -36.60
C ALA A 608 -3.91 21.03 -36.50
#